data_AF-A0A915IFU9-F1
#
_entry.id   AF-A0A915IFU9-F1
#
_cell.length_a   1.000
_cell.length_b   1.000
_cell.length_c   1.000
_cell.angle_alpha   90.00
_cell.angle_beta   90.00
_cell.angle_gamma   90.00
#
_symmetry.space_group_name_H-M   'P 1'
#
loop_
_entity.id
_entity.type
_entity.pdbx_description
1 polymer ?
#
loop_
_entity_poly.entity_id
_entity_poly.type
_entity_poly.pdbx_seq_one_letter_code
_entity_poly.pdbx_strand_id
1 'polypeptide(L)'
;MGAPKIDYLRVAPPDSFIHVDDFESPARLAKYLIKLDNNDTLYNEYFRWKMENRGRFVDTKFWCRLCGLLNRPRKKVYADVARWWHGADEEVCVDRSWRRRASEWYGAPIIVKPLL
;
A
#
# COMPACT_ATOMS: atom_id res chain seq x y z
N MET A 1 -8.65 11.82 10.92
CA MET A 1 -8.14 10.41 10.81
C MET A 1 -6.80 10.47 10.11
N GLY A 2 -5.75 9.85 10.64
CA GLY A 2 -4.38 10.00 10.10
C GLY A 2 -3.61 11.18 10.70
N ALA A 3 -2.51 11.58 10.05
CA ALA A 3 -1.72 12.73 10.46
C ALA A 3 -2.49 14.05 10.23
N PRO A 4 -2.09 15.17 10.84
CA PRO A 4 -2.65 16.49 10.52
C PRO A 4 -2.47 16.85 9.04
N LYS A 5 -3.44 17.56 8.44
CA LYS A 5 -3.38 18.01 7.03
C LYS A 5 -2.08 18.73 6.67
N ILE A 6 -1.56 19.53 7.60
CA ILE A 6 -0.31 20.28 7.41
C ILE A 6 0.90 19.37 7.13
N ASP A 7 0.91 18.16 7.67
CA ASP A 7 2.01 17.23 7.44
C ASP A 7 1.96 16.65 6.03
N TYR A 8 0.76 16.36 5.52
CA TYR A 8 0.57 15.97 4.13
C TYR A 8 0.96 17.09 3.17
N LEU A 9 0.53 18.33 3.43
CA LEU A 9 0.89 19.49 2.59
C LEU A 9 2.41 19.73 2.50
N ARG A 10 3.18 19.30 3.50
CA ARG A 10 4.64 19.46 3.54
C ARG A 10 5.38 18.46 2.67
N VAL A 11 4.82 17.28 2.45
CA VAL A 11 5.52 16.14 1.81
C VAL A 11 4.86 15.64 0.53
N ALA A 12 3.54 15.74 0.43
CA ALA A 12 2.79 15.32 -0.73
C ALA A 12 2.82 16.40 -1.82
N PRO A 13 2.84 16.01 -3.11
CA PRO A 13 2.62 16.96 -4.18
C PRO A 13 1.27 17.71 -4.01
N PRO A 14 1.19 18.99 -4.40
CA PRO A 14 -0.07 19.72 -4.38
C PRO A 14 -1.16 18.99 -5.16
N ASP A 15 -2.40 19.07 -4.68
CA ASP A 15 -3.60 18.47 -5.29
C ASP A 15 -3.55 16.94 -5.47
N SER A 16 -2.65 16.24 -4.75
CA SER A 16 -2.45 14.79 -4.93
C SER A 16 -3.16 13.91 -3.90
N PHE A 17 -3.92 14.47 -2.98
CA PHE A 17 -4.57 13.72 -1.91
C PHE A 17 -5.88 14.37 -1.45
N ILE A 18 -6.72 13.56 -0.80
CA ILE A 18 -7.97 13.98 -0.19
C ILE A 18 -7.79 13.86 1.32
N HIS A 19 -7.94 14.96 2.07
CA HIS A 19 -7.90 14.92 3.52
C HIS A 19 -9.31 14.70 4.08
N VAL A 20 -9.47 13.83 5.07
CA VAL A 20 -10.79 13.51 5.65
C VAL A 20 -11.43 14.75 6.29
N ASP A 21 -10.62 15.58 6.94
CA ASP A 21 -11.09 16.78 7.64
C ASP A 21 -11.48 17.93 6.68
N ASP A 22 -11.30 17.76 5.36
CA ASP A 22 -11.82 18.71 4.36
C ASP A 22 -13.32 18.54 4.10
N PHE A 23 -13.94 17.52 4.70
CA PHE A 23 -15.35 17.21 4.56
C PHE A 23 -16.06 17.35 5.90
N GLU A 24 -17.26 17.93 5.88
CA GLU A 24 -18.11 18.12 7.06
C GLU A 24 -18.48 16.80 7.76
N SER A 25 -18.48 15.68 7.03
CA SER A 25 -18.79 14.36 7.58
C SER A 25 -18.26 13.22 6.72
N PRO A 26 -18.07 12.02 7.30
CA PRO A 26 -17.73 10.81 6.54
C PRO A 26 -18.74 10.49 5.42
N ALA A 27 -20.02 10.82 5.60
CA ALA A 27 -21.05 10.63 4.57
C ALA A 27 -20.83 11.55 3.35
N ARG A 28 -20.37 12.79 3.56
CA ARG A 28 -19.99 13.71 2.48
C ARG A 28 -18.76 13.21 1.74
N LEU A 29 -17.76 12.73 2.47
CA LEU A 29 -16.57 12.11 1.88
C LEU A 29 -16.95 10.88 1.03
N ALA A 30 -17.78 9.97 1.56
CA ALA A 30 -18.22 8.79 0.82
C ALA A 30 -18.93 9.15 -0.49
N LYS A 31 -19.83 10.14 -0.45
CA LYS A 31 -20.50 10.67 -1.67
C LYS A 31 -19.49 11.24 -2.66
N TYR A 32 -18.46 11.95 -2.19
CA TYR A 32 -17.41 12.47 -3.05
C TYR A 32 -16.56 11.37 -3.68
N LEU A 33 -16.21 10.32 -2.92
CA LEU A 33 -15.46 9.18 -3.43
C LEU A 33 -16.25 8.40 -4.50
N ILE A 34 -17.56 8.23 -4.32
CA ILE A 34 -18.43 7.65 -5.36
C ILE A 34 -18.43 8.51 -6.63
N LYS A 35 -18.51 9.84 -6.49
CA LYS A 35 -18.41 10.76 -7.64
C LYS A 35 -17.06 10.63 -8.35
N LEU A 36 -15.98 10.50 -7.58
CA LEU A 36 -14.61 10.38 -8.06
C LEU A 36 -14.43 9.08 -8.88
N ASP A 37 -14.92 7.96 -8.35
CA ASP A 37 -14.86 6.63 -8.98
C ASP A 37 -15.61 6.58 -10.32
N ASN A 38 -16.73 7.30 -10.44
CA ASN A 38 -17.52 7.37 -11.67
C ASN A 38 -17.00 8.40 -12.70
N ASN A 39 -15.90 9.09 -12.43
CA ASN A 39 -15.38 10.13 -13.32
C ASN A 39 -13.85 10.07 -13.40
N ASP A 40 -13.35 9.31 -14.38
CA ASP A 40 -11.93 9.14 -14.65
C ASP A 40 -11.19 10.46 -14.86
N THR A 41 -11.82 11.46 -15.48
CA THR A 41 -11.18 12.77 -15.68
C THR A 41 -10.87 13.43 -14.33
N LEU A 42 -11.87 13.50 -13.46
CA LEU A 42 -11.73 14.08 -12.12
C LEU A 42 -10.78 13.24 -11.23
N TYR A 43 -10.85 11.92 -11.32
CA TYR A 43 -9.94 11.02 -10.63
C TYR A 43 -8.48 11.26 -11.04
N ASN A 44 -8.24 11.41 -12.35
CA ASN A 44 -6.91 11.60 -12.91
C ASN A 44 -6.30 12.97 -12.58
N GLU A 45 -7.07 13.98 -12.19
CA GLU A 45 -6.55 15.26 -11.71
C GLU A 45 -5.60 15.09 -10.50
N TYR A 46 -5.91 14.14 -9.60
CA TYR A 46 -5.07 13.81 -8.44
C TYR A 46 -3.71 13.18 -8.80
N PHE A 47 -3.51 12.81 -10.06
CA PHE A 47 -2.27 12.23 -10.57
C PHE A 47 -1.50 13.15 -11.51
N ARG A 48 -2.00 14.36 -11.80
CA ARG A 48 -1.32 15.34 -12.68
C ARG A 48 0.11 15.64 -12.28
N TRP A 49 0.40 15.66 -10.97
CA TRP A 49 1.75 15.86 -10.43
C TRP A 49 2.79 14.88 -10.99
N LYS A 50 2.37 13.69 -11.45
CA LYS A 50 3.26 12.70 -12.11
C LYS A 50 3.75 13.17 -13.47
N MET A 51 2.90 13.83 -14.25
CA MET A 51 3.24 14.35 -15.58
C MET A 51 4.03 15.65 -15.46
N GLU A 52 3.70 16.46 -14.44
CA GLU A 52 4.32 17.76 -14.21
C GLU A 52 5.69 17.67 -13.48
N ASN A 53 6.23 16.46 -13.27
CA ASN A 53 7.48 16.21 -12.52
C ASN A 53 7.54 16.91 -11.15
N ARG A 54 6.37 17.14 -10.51
CA ARG A 54 6.29 17.74 -9.18
C ARG A 54 6.70 16.78 -8.07
N GLY A 55 6.70 15.47 -8.36
CA GLY A 55 7.27 14.44 -7.49
C GLY A 55 8.77 14.27 -7.74
N ARG A 56 9.57 14.23 -6.68
CA ARG A 56 10.98 13.84 -6.78
C ARG A 56 11.11 12.36 -6.46
N PHE A 57 11.56 11.56 -7.43
CA PHE A 57 12.10 10.25 -7.12
C PHE A 57 13.37 10.46 -6.29
N VAL A 58 13.37 9.93 -5.06
CA VAL A 58 14.62 9.83 -4.30
C VAL A 58 15.47 8.81 -5.04
N ASP A 59 16.54 9.25 -5.69
CA ASP A 59 17.51 8.36 -6.30
C ASP A 59 18.29 7.64 -5.19
N THR A 60 17.70 6.56 -4.71
CA THR A 60 18.30 5.64 -3.74
C THR A 60 19.39 4.77 -4.35
N LYS A 61 19.73 4.99 -5.63
CA LYS A 61 20.58 4.11 -6.45
C LYS A 61 20.04 2.69 -6.48
N PHE A 62 18.71 2.55 -6.49
CA PHE A 62 18.00 1.26 -6.47
C PHE A 62 18.58 0.29 -7.51
N TRP A 63 18.71 0.73 -8.75
CA TRP A 63 19.25 -0.09 -9.84
C TRP A 63 20.71 -0.50 -9.61
N CYS A 64 21.55 0.39 -9.06
CA CYS A 64 22.93 0.03 -8.72
C CYS A 64 22.99 -1.00 -7.59
N ARG A 65 22.14 -0.87 -6.56
CA ARG A 65 22.05 -1.84 -5.46
C ARG A 65 21.58 -3.20 -5.95
N LEU A 66 20.54 -3.23 -6.78
CA LEU A 66 20.04 -4.45 -7.41
C LEU A 66 21.12 -5.10 -8.28
N CYS A 67 21.81 -4.32 -9.11
CA CYS A 67 22.92 -4.78 -9.93
C CYS A 67 24.05 -5.39 -9.08
N GLY A 68 24.41 -4.74 -7.97
CA GLY A 68 25.41 -5.25 -7.03
C GLY A 68 25.01 -6.58 -6.37
N LEU A 69 23.72 -6.76 -6.04
CA LEU A 69 23.19 -8.02 -5.49
C LEU A 69 23.20 -9.14 -6.53
N LEU A 70 22.78 -8.85 -7.77
CA LEU A 70 22.74 -9.84 -8.86
C LEU A 70 24.15 -10.30 -9.27
N ASN A 71 25.13 -9.41 -9.25
CA ASN A 71 26.51 -9.72 -9.61
C ASN A 71 27.35 -10.30 -8.45
N ARG A 72 26.77 -10.40 -7.25
CA ARG A 72 27.38 -11.07 -6.09
C ARG A 72 26.40 -12.07 -5.48
N PRO A 73 26.00 -13.10 -6.25
CA PRO A 73 24.97 -14.02 -5.80
C PRO A 73 25.45 -14.76 -4.56
N ARG A 74 24.72 -14.60 -3.45
CA ARG A 74 24.85 -15.48 -2.30
C ARG A 74 24.06 -16.73 -2.61
N LYS A 75 24.69 -17.90 -2.58
CA LYS A 75 23.98 -19.17 -2.72
C LYS A 75 23.08 -19.35 -1.49
N LYS A 76 21.77 -19.21 -1.67
CA LYS A 76 20.76 -19.57 -0.67
C LYS A 76 19.72 -20.45 -1.36
N VAL A 77 19.61 -21.69 -0.91
CA VAL A 77 18.69 -22.69 -1.47
C VAL A 77 17.75 -23.10 -0.37
N TYR A 78 16.45 -23.04 -0.64
CA TYR A 78 15.42 -23.56 0.23
C TYR A 78 15.00 -24.92 -0.30
N ALA A 79 15.10 -25.96 0.51
CA ALA A 79 14.61 -27.29 0.14
C ALA A 79 13.08 -27.29 -0.02
N ASP A 80 12.39 -26.48 0.77
CA ASP A 80 10.95 -26.26 0.72
C ASP A 80 10.65 -24.79 1.02
N VAL A 81 10.18 -24.07 -0.01
CA VAL A 81 9.87 -22.63 0.10
C VAL A 81 8.65 -22.38 0.99
N ALA A 82 7.65 -23.27 0.98
CA ALA A 82 6.45 -23.10 1.79
C ALA A 82 6.77 -23.28 3.27
N ARG A 83 7.60 -24.26 3.61
CA ARG A 83 8.09 -24.49 4.97
C ARG A 83 8.87 -23.28 5.49
N TRP A 84 9.80 -22.75 4.70
CA TRP A 84 10.55 -21.54 5.00
C TRP A 84 9.62 -20.33 5.20
N TRP A 85 8.69 -20.09 4.26
CA TRP A 85 7.76 -18.94 4.29
C TRP A 85 6.83 -18.95 5.50
N HIS A 86 6.41 -20.13 5.95
CA HIS A 86 5.61 -20.29 7.17
C HIS A 86 6.43 -20.25 8.46
N GLY A 87 7.74 -20.00 8.37
CA GLY A 87 8.66 -19.85 9.48
C GLY A 87 8.83 -21.10 10.31
N ALA A 88 8.71 -22.28 9.69
CA ALA A 88 8.98 -23.55 10.36
C ALA A 88 10.48 -23.71 10.68
N ASP A 89 11.34 -22.98 9.98
CA ASP A 89 12.80 -23.00 10.14
C ASP A 89 13.32 -21.76 10.89
N GLU A 90 12.42 -20.95 11.49
CA GLU A 90 12.74 -19.73 12.28
C GLU A 90 13.56 -18.64 11.55
N GLU A 91 13.88 -18.83 10.27
CA GLU A 91 14.58 -17.86 9.43
C GLU A 91 13.71 -16.68 8.96
N VAL A 92 12.39 -16.77 9.16
CA VAL A 92 11.44 -15.73 8.81
C VAL A 92 10.76 -15.26 10.09
N CYS A 93 10.76 -13.95 10.32
CA CYS A 93 10.02 -13.30 11.39
C CYS A 93 8.52 -13.32 11.07
N VAL A 94 7.90 -14.49 11.19
CA VAL A 94 6.44 -14.63 11.18
C VAL A 94 5.92 -14.49 12.59
N ASP A 95 5.22 -13.38 12.86
CA ASP A 95 4.46 -13.24 14.10
C ASP A 95 3.32 -14.28 14.09
N ARG A 96 3.52 -15.39 14.79
CA ARG A 96 2.52 -16.46 14.93
C ARG A 96 1.32 -16.04 15.81
N SER A 97 1.31 -14.82 16.36
CA SER A 97 0.18 -14.29 17.14
C SER A 97 -1.11 -14.16 16.33
N TRP A 98 -1.00 -13.88 15.02
CA TRP A 98 -2.16 -13.71 14.14
C TRP A 98 -2.89 -15.04 13.87
N ARG A 99 -2.17 -16.18 13.82
CA ARG A 99 -2.79 -17.52 13.66
C ARG A 99 -3.56 -17.98 14.89
N ARG A 100 -3.11 -17.61 16.11
CA ARG A 100 -3.84 -17.95 17.35
C ARG A 100 -5.14 -17.16 17.50
N ARG A 101 -5.22 -15.96 16.91
CA ARG A 101 -6.41 -15.09 16.92
C ARG A 101 -7.38 -15.36 15.77
N ALA A 102 -6.89 -15.87 14.64
CA ALA A 102 -7.69 -16.22 13.46
C ALA A 102 -8.78 -17.27 13.74
N SER A 103 -8.52 -18.25 14.61
CA SER A 103 -9.49 -19.29 14.97
C SER A 103 -10.74 -18.77 15.71
N GLU A 104 -10.72 -17.53 16.20
CA GLU A 104 -11.88 -16.88 16.84
C GLU A 104 -12.76 -16.10 15.85
N TRP A 105 -12.25 -15.72 14.67
CA TRP A 105 -12.95 -14.80 13.75
C TRP A 105 -13.46 -15.45 12.45
N TYR A 106 -12.91 -16.58 12.03
CA TYR A 106 -13.31 -17.23 10.76
C TYR A 106 -14.54 -18.15 10.88
N GLY A 107 -15.55 -17.71 11.62
CA GLY A 107 -16.89 -18.34 11.67
C GLY A 107 -17.94 -17.65 10.79
N ALA A 108 -17.59 -16.63 10.00
CA ALA A 108 -18.54 -15.94 9.13
C ALA A 108 -18.10 -15.98 7.65
N PRO A 109 -18.98 -16.39 6.73
CA PRO A 109 -18.66 -16.42 5.30
C PRO A 109 -18.50 -15.00 4.76
N ILE A 110 -17.32 -14.68 4.22
CA ILE A 110 -17.08 -13.44 3.47
C ILE A 110 -17.69 -13.64 2.08
N ILE A 111 -18.82 -13.00 1.81
CA ILE A 111 -19.36 -12.87 0.46
C ILE A 111 -18.49 -11.86 -0.29
N VAL A 112 -17.51 -12.34 -1.05
CA VAL A 112 -16.83 -11.51 -2.06
C VAL A 112 -17.59 -11.69 -3.37
N LYS A 113 -18.30 -10.65 -3.83
CA LYS A 113 -18.83 -10.64 -5.19
C LYS A 113 -17.66 -10.52 -6.18
N PRO A 114 -17.60 -11.33 -7.25
CA PRO A 114 -16.62 -11.14 -8.31
C PRO A 114 -16.91 -9.83 -9.05
N LEU A 115 -15.87 -9.08 -9.38
CA LEU A 115 -15.91 -8.03 -10.38
C LEU A 115 -15.79 -8.67 -11.77
N LEU A 116 -16.94 -8.94 -12.39
CA LEU A 116 -17.14 -8.98 -13.85
C LEU A 116 -18.56 -8.46 -14.13
#